data_AF-A0A8S2EER8-F1
#
_entry.id   AF-A0A8S2EER8-F1
#
_cell.length_a   1.000
_cell.length_b   1.000
_cell.length_c   1.000
_cell.angle_alpha   90.00
_cell.angle_beta   90.00
_cell.angle_gamma   90.00
#
_symmetry.space_group_name_H-M   'P 1'
#
loop_
_entity.id
_entity.type
_entity.pdbx_description
1 polymer ?
#
loop_
_entity_poly.entity_id
_entity_poly.type
_entity_poly.pdbx_seq_one_letter_code
_entity_poly.pdbx_strand_id
1 'polypeptide(L)'
;MQGTGKTENTLGEKSLYEKNSNSKSSCNECERDSLALVNSIPILNRNIPSQSKYVSLPVEERQRNDETDAERAYAEILKYCQMTKIHFVDDSFPPILRSVGNEGLNVKVLQWLRIRDIAPSLLDDSQFKWSVMLKDPNSSDIQQGQLGDCWLMAALALITERPAMLQHILLTKEVNNEGIYLIRLCKNGQWVTVMVDDCFPCTSGKILAFTQAKRRQLYVPLIEKACAKIFGSYSNLIGGQTSEGLLLLTGAPCNHIHLENHYTTNHNGGEQIDSDVLWAKLLSACEFDLLIGASTGRSDISNDEYTHIKIHGNHAFSILKVYSLSHDERFVLVRDPHSCTRYEDKYITRETLNLLQAFHRGERRSGSFWMSWRIFLKYFSTITICQWRSDLFDVRSDGQFTTDASQPINAYYFYIKTTTQINISLVYHKQDRKQRTCHIQTFLLCDINSTTGKIGAITAIIRSRRGGFTYWNGSLRDGSYMLIPFSTSFWSNKHHISSLKYTVVIHSSNLLDLTHIEEPVTLLADCLIAAVIKNCRKPNMVR
;
A
#
# COMPACT_ATOMS: atom_id res chain seq x y z
N MET A 1 48.48 2.23 -51.38
CA MET A 1 48.16 1.00 -52.14
C MET A 1 48.10 -0.12 -51.13
N GLN A 2 46.90 -0.56 -50.75
CA GLN A 2 46.27 -1.79 -51.29
C GLN A 2 47.17 -3.01 -51.02
N GLY A 3 46.77 -4.05 -50.30
CA GLY A 3 45.48 -4.43 -49.75
C GLY A 3 45.57 -5.89 -49.29
N THR A 4 44.64 -6.27 -48.41
CA THR A 4 43.87 -7.54 -48.40
C THR A 4 44.63 -8.86 -48.61
N GLY A 5 44.52 -9.89 -47.77
CA GLY A 5 43.64 -10.17 -46.64
C GLY A 5 43.75 -11.66 -46.33
N LYS A 6 43.38 -12.06 -45.11
CA LYS A 6 42.91 -13.41 -44.80
C LYS A 6 42.02 -13.36 -43.56
N THR A 7 40.90 -14.03 -43.72
CA THR A 7 39.71 -14.17 -42.89
C THR A 7 39.99 -14.78 -41.52
N GLU A 8 39.56 -14.11 -40.45
CA GLU A 8 39.31 -14.73 -39.15
C GLU A 8 37.84 -14.58 -38.78
N ASN A 9 37.19 -15.73 -38.61
CA ASN A 9 35.83 -15.88 -38.12
C ASN A 9 35.75 -15.43 -36.66
N THR A 10 35.06 -14.34 -36.40
CA THR A 10 34.59 -13.95 -35.06
C THR A 10 33.17 -14.48 -34.88
N LEU A 11 33.04 -15.54 -34.09
CA LEU A 11 31.76 -15.96 -33.50
C LEU A 11 31.40 -14.95 -32.41
N GLY A 12 30.44 -14.07 -32.73
CA GLY A 12 29.77 -13.24 -31.75
C GLY A 12 28.70 -14.06 -31.02
N GLU A 13 28.87 -14.25 -29.72
CA GLU A 13 27.78 -14.68 -28.83
C GLU A 13 26.81 -13.51 -28.63
N LYS A 14 25.77 -13.46 -29.48
CA LYS A 14 24.60 -12.63 -29.25
C LYS A 14 23.65 -13.34 -28.29
N SER A 15 23.45 -12.68 -27.14
CA SER A 15 22.26 -12.68 -26.28
C SER A 15 21.01 -13.34 -26.89
N LEU A 16 20.65 -14.51 -26.36
CA LEU A 16 19.34 -15.15 -26.50
C LEU A 16 18.38 -14.59 -25.44
N TYR A 17 17.86 -13.38 -25.67
CA TYR A 17 16.68 -12.87 -24.97
C TYR A 17 15.84 -12.03 -25.93
N GLU A 18 15.24 -12.68 -26.92
CA GLU A 18 14.14 -12.11 -27.68
C GLU A 18 13.20 -13.22 -28.13
N LYS A 19 11.90 -12.97 -27.94
CA LYS A 19 10.72 -13.76 -28.32
C LYS A 19 10.26 -14.86 -27.35
N ASN A 20 9.40 -14.44 -26.42
CA ASN A 20 8.16 -15.17 -26.16
C ASN A 20 7.03 -14.21 -25.76
N SER A 21 6.67 -13.33 -26.70
CA SER A 21 5.37 -12.68 -26.74
C SER A 21 4.40 -13.62 -27.46
N ASN A 22 3.86 -14.61 -26.75
CA ASN A 22 2.72 -15.39 -27.23
C ASN A 22 1.64 -15.40 -26.14
N SER A 23 0.53 -14.74 -26.47
CA SER A 23 -0.82 -14.87 -25.93
C SER A 23 -0.99 -15.79 -24.70
N LYS A 24 -1.16 -15.20 -23.52
CA LYS A 24 -2.01 -15.81 -22.48
C LYS A 24 -3.45 -15.76 -23.00
N SER A 25 -3.85 -16.77 -23.76
CA SER A 25 -5.26 -17.09 -23.90
C SER A 25 -5.74 -17.61 -22.54
N SER A 26 -6.76 -16.98 -21.97
CA SER A 26 -7.51 -17.58 -20.87
C SER A 26 -8.04 -18.92 -21.37
N CYS A 27 -7.74 -20.00 -20.64
CA CYS A 27 -8.29 -21.30 -20.96
C CYS A 27 -9.76 -21.30 -20.49
N ASN A 28 -10.68 -21.17 -21.44
CA ASN A 28 -12.14 -21.20 -21.21
C ASN A 28 -12.61 -22.47 -20.47
N GLU A 29 -11.83 -23.56 -20.46
CA GLU A 29 -12.15 -24.77 -19.68
C GLU A 29 -11.85 -24.60 -18.18
N CYS A 30 -10.79 -23.88 -17.81
CA CYS A 30 -10.43 -23.63 -16.42
C CYS A 30 -11.45 -22.73 -15.70
N GLU A 31 -11.99 -21.74 -16.41
CA GLU A 31 -13.04 -20.83 -15.91
C GLU A 31 -14.40 -21.54 -15.76
N ARG A 32 -14.73 -22.48 -16.65
CA ARG A 32 -15.96 -23.29 -16.53
C ARG A 32 -15.90 -24.28 -15.38
N ASP A 33 -14.72 -24.87 -15.13
CA ASP A 33 -14.51 -25.83 -14.05
C ASP A 33 -14.57 -25.20 -12.65
N SER A 34 -14.08 -23.98 -12.47
CA SER A 34 -14.17 -23.29 -11.17
C SER A 34 -15.61 -22.87 -10.85
N LEU A 35 -16.33 -22.33 -11.84
CA LEU A 35 -17.77 -22.03 -11.74
C LEU A 35 -18.61 -23.28 -11.43
N ALA A 36 -18.32 -24.43 -12.06
CA ALA A 36 -19.04 -25.68 -11.82
C ALA A 36 -18.81 -26.25 -10.42
N LEU A 37 -17.59 -26.13 -9.85
CA LEU A 37 -17.30 -26.62 -8.49
C LEU A 37 -17.78 -25.66 -7.38
N VAL A 38 -17.72 -24.34 -7.57
CA VAL A 38 -18.35 -23.38 -6.64
C VAL A 38 -19.85 -23.62 -6.59
N ASN A 39 -20.49 -23.88 -7.73
CA ASN A 39 -21.88 -24.32 -7.82
C ASN A 39 -22.11 -25.79 -7.35
N SER A 40 -21.11 -26.49 -6.79
CA SER A 40 -21.30 -27.82 -6.19
C SER A 40 -21.46 -27.78 -4.67
N ILE A 41 -21.23 -26.62 -4.04
CA ILE A 41 -21.47 -26.41 -2.61
C ILE A 41 -22.98 -26.25 -2.40
N PRO A 42 -23.66 -27.10 -1.61
CA PRO A 42 -25.13 -27.08 -1.46
C PRO A 42 -25.69 -25.74 -0.99
N ILE A 43 -24.90 -24.95 -0.25
CA ILE A 43 -25.28 -23.61 0.23
C ILE A 43 -25.33 -22.61 -0.93
N LEU A 44 -24.45 -22.75 -1.93
CA LEU A 44 -24.35 -21.85 -3.08
C LEU A 44 -25.38 -22.13 -4.19
N ASN A 45 -26.06 -23.28 -4.12
CA ASN A 45 -27.16 -23.67 -5.01
C ASN A 45 -28.56 -23.34 -4.46
N ARG A 46 -28.64 -22.75 -3.27
CA ARG A 46 -29.88 -22.18 -2.79
C ARG A 46 -30.13 -20.92 -3.62
N ASN A 47 -31.27 -20.80 -4.29
CA ASN A 47 -31.72 -19.54 -4.89
C ASN A 47 -31.98 -18.53 -3.76
N ILE A 48 -30.92 -17.85 -3.31
CA ILE A 48 -30.98 -16.81 -2.28
C ILE A 48 -31.06 -15.47 -3.01
N PRO A 49 -32.11 -14.65 -2.81
CA PRO A 49 -32.30 -13.38 -3.52
C PRO A 49 -31.16 -12.36 -3.36
N SER A 50 -30.33 -12.47 -2.33
CA SER A 50 -29.23 -11.55 -1.99
C SER A 50 -27.83 -12.04 -2.40
N GLN A 51 -27.72 -13.06 -3.25
CA GLN A 51 -26.43 -13.60 -3.68
C GLN A 51 -25.73 -12.70 -4.73
N SER A 52 -24.50 -12.28 -4.46
CA SER A 52 -23.63 -11.58 -5.41
C SER A 52 -22.39 -12.41 -5.74
N LYS A 53 -22.05 -12.54 -7.02
CA LYS A 53 -20.86 -13.30 -7.48
C LYS A 53 -19.82 -12.35 -8.07
N TYR A 54 -18.57 -12.58 -7.70
CA TYR A 54 -17.41 -11.81 -8.15
C TYR A 54 -16.33 -12.79 -8.62
N VAL A 55 -15.66 -12.43 -9.73
CA VAL A 55 -14.49 -13.17 -10.24
C VAL A 55 -13.27 -12.27 -10.04
N SER A 56 -12.20 -12.82 -9.49
CA SER A 56 -10.94 -12.08 -9.36
C SER A 56 -10.36 -11.79 -10.74
N LEU A 57 -9.80 -10.61 -10.94
CA LEU A 57 -9.11 -10.25 -12.18
C LEU A 57 -7.61 -10.06 -11.90
N PRO A 58 -6.72 -10.28 -12.88
CA PRO A 58 -5.34 -9.84 -12.77
C PRO A 58 -5.29 -8.35 -12.36
N VAL A 59 -4.41 -8.00 -11.43
CA VAL A 59 -4.30 -6.61 -10.91
C VAL A 59 -4.16 -5.59 -12.04
N GLU A 60 -3.32 -5.88 -13.04
CA GLU A 60 -3.10 -5.02 -14.22
C GLU A 60 -4.33 -4.88 -15.11
N GLU A 61 -5.19 -5.90 -15.18
CA GLU A 61 -6.41 -5.85 -15.98
C GLU A 61 -7.48 -4.98 -15.31
N ARG A 62 -7.69 -5.16 -14.00
CA ARG A 62 -8.53 -4.24 -13.23
C ARG A 62 -8.05 -2.81 -13.41
N GLN A 63 -6.73 -2.61 -13.43
CA GLN A 63 -6.15 -1.30 -13.62
C GLN A 63 -6.60 -0.63 -14.92
N ARG A 64 -6.48 -1.33 -16.05
CA ARG A 64 -6.89 -0.83 -17.37
C ARG A 64 -8.39 -0.52 -17.45
N ASN A 65 -9.24 -1.32 -16.80
CA ASN A 65 -10.68 -1.09 -16.81
C ASN A 65 -11.04 0.23 -16.12
N ASP A 66 -10.48 0.47 -14.92
CA ASP A 66 -10.71 1.70 -14.16
C ASP A 66 -10.16 2.95 -14.89
N GLU A 67 -9.08 2.78 -15.65
CA GLU A 67 -8.48 3.84 -16.47
C GLU A 67 -9.38 4.22 -17.66
N THR A 68 -10.00 3.24 -18.31
CA THR A 68 -10.84 3.45 -19.50
C THR A 68 -12.04 4.36 -19.20
N ASP A 69 -12.70 4.19 -18.05
CA ASP A 69 -13.83 5.03 -17.67
C ASP A 69 -13.39 6.47 -17.35
N ALA A 70 -12.23 6.62 -16.71
CA ALA A 70 -11.66 7.94 -16.41
C ALA A 70 -11.19 8.68 -17.68
N GLU A 71 -10.65 7.96 -18.65
CA GLU A 71 -10.25 8.51 -19.95
C GLU A 71 -11.44 9.08 -20.72
N ARG A 72 -12.63 8.47 -20.65
CA ARG A 72 -13.85 9.01 -21.27
C ARG A 72 -14.23 10.37 -20.68
N ALA A 73 -14.31 10.45 -19.35
CA ALA A 73 -14.63 11.70 -18.66
C ALA A 73 -13.57 12.80 -18.94
N TYR A 74 -12.30 12.41 -18.97
CA TYR A 74 -11.20 13.30 -19.34
C TYR A 74 -11.33 13.84 -20.76
N ALA A 75 -11.64 12.98 -21.74
CA ALA A 75 -11.77 13.38 -23.14
C ALA A 75 -12.91 14.39 -23.36
N GLU A 76 -14.03 14.20 -22.66
CA GLU A 76 -15.18 15.13 -22.71
C GLU A 76 -14.81 16.52 -22.17
N ILE A 77 -14.17 16.56 -20.99
CA ILE A 77 -13.75 17.82 -20.36
C ILE A 77 -12.67 18.51 -21.19
N LEU A 78 -11.69 17.76 -21.68
CA LEU A 78 -10.63 18.30 -22.54
C LEU A 78 -11.22 18.95 -23.80
N LYS A 79 -12.17 18.30 -24.46
CA LYS A 79 -12.86 18.85 -25.63
C LYS A 79 -13.60 20.14 -25.30
N TYR A 80 -14.31 20.17 -24.17
CA TYR A 80 -15.01 21.37 -23.71
C TYR A 80 -14.05 22.55 -23.47
N CYS A 81 -12.94 22.31 -22.75
CA CYS A 81 -11.92 23.33 -22.50
C CYS A 81 -11.33 23.89 -23.81
N GLN A 82 -11.00 23.02 -24.75
CA GLN A 82 -10.43 23.40 -26.05
C GLN A 82 -11.40 24.23 -26.91
N MET A 83 -12.70 23.91 -26.87
CA MET A 83 -13.76 24.61 -27.61
C MET A 83 -14.04 25.99 -27.01
N THR A 84 -14.12 26.09 -25.68
CA THR A 84 -14.46 27.32 -24.96
C THR A 84 -13.26 28.22 -24.71
N LYS A 85 -12.03 27.72 -24.86
CA LYS A 85 -10.78 28.39 -24.47
C LYS A 85 -10.71 28.73 -22.98
N ILE A 86 -11.41 27.94 -22.15
CA ILE A 86 -11.41 28.06 -20.70
C ILE A 86 -10.66 26.86 -20.13
N HIS A 87 -9.60 27.12 -19.37
CA HIS A 87 -8.85 26.06 -18.69
C HIS A 87 -9.69 25.40 -17.60
N PHE A 88 -9.46 24.11 -17.38
CA PHE A 88 -10.19 23.33 -16.39
C PHE A 88 -9.93 23.85 -14.98
N VAL A 89 -11.00 24.07 -14.22
CA VAL A 89 -10.95 24.30 -12.78
C VAL A 89 -11.78 23.20 -12.13
N ASP A 90 -11.25 22.59 -11.08
CA ASP A 90 -11.91 21.51 -10.38
C ASP A 90 -12.95 22.06 -9.41
N ASP A 91 -14.20 22.11 -9.84
CA ASP A 91 -15.33 22.60 -9.03
C ASP A 91 -15.56 21.79 -7.75
N SER A 92 -15.13 20.52 -7.73
CA SER A 92 -15.25 19.65 -6.55
C SER A 92 -14.11 19.86 -5.53
N PHE A 93 -13.02 20.51 -5.94
CA PHE A 93 -11.90 20.90 -5.08
C PHE A 93 -11.37 22.29 -5.47
N PRO A 94 -12.18 23.34 -5.30
CA PRO A 94 -11.91 24.65 -5.87
C PRO A 94 -10.70 25.34 -5.21
N PRO A 95 -10.00 26.26 -5.90
CA PRO A 95 -8.83 26.96 -5.39
C PRO A 95 -9.17 28.04 -4.34
N ILE A 96 -9.73 27.61 -3.21
CA ILE A 96 -10.22 28.47 -2.12
C ILE A 96 -9.77 27.92 -0.76
N LEU A 97 -9.99 28.71 0.30
CA LEU A 97 -9.59 28.36 1.66
C LEU A 97 -10.18 27.02 2.15
N ARG A 98 -11.40 26.65 1.71
CA ARG A 98 -12.02 25.35 2.05
C ARG A 98 -11.14 24.15 1.66
N SER A 99 -10.50 24.20 0.49
CA SER A 99 -9.64 23.13 -0.01
C SER A 99 -8.30 23.08 0.72
N VAL A 100 -7.85 24.22 1.27
CA VAL A 100 -6.70 24.28 2.18
C VAL A 100 -7.07 23.67 3.55
N GLY A 101 -8.21 24.08 4.09
CA GLY A 101 -8.69 23.70 5.43
C GLY A 101 -8.33 24.71 6.51
N ASN A 102 -8.98 24.61 7.68
CA ASN A 102 -8.99 25.66 8.71
C ASN A 102 -8.13 25.37 9.95
N GLU A 103 -7.48 24.20 10.03
CA GLU A 103 -6.84 23.72 11.27
C GLU A 103 -5.33 23.45 11.11
N GLY A 104 -4.53 23.95 12.06
CA GLY A 104 -3.18 23.45 12.35
C GLY A 104 -2.09 23.70 11.30
N LEU A 105 -2.34 24.57 10.31
CA LEU A 105 -1.36 24.88 9.26
C LEU A 105 -0.38 25.96 9.70
N ASN A 106 0.91 25.63 9.66
CA ASN A 106 1.98 26.61 9.87
C ASN A 106 2.26 27.47 8.62
N VAL A 107 1.77 27.05 7.45
CA VAL A 107 1.97 27.79 6.18
C VAL A 107 0.77 28.67 5.86
N LYS A 108 1.03 29.94 5.61
CA LYS A 108 0.02 30.88 5.12
C LYS A 108 -0.13 30.77 3.60
N VAL A 109 -1.17 30.09 3.15
CA VAL A 109 -1.59 30.11 1.73
C VAL A 109 -2.17 31.49 1.43
N LEU A 110 -1.59 32.20 0.46
CA LEU A 110 -1.99 33.56 0.12
C LEU A 110 -2.62 33.67 -1.27
N GLN A 111 -2.33 32.72 -2.15
CA GLN A 111 -2.82 32.72 -3.52
C GLN A 111 -2.83 31.29 -4.06
N TRP A 112 -3.62 31.07 -5.12
CA TRP A 112 -3.60 29.85 -5.90
C TRP A 112 -3.11 30.19 -7.30
N LEU A 113 -2.09 29.47 -7.78
CA LEU A 113 -1.44 29.74 -9.06
C LEU A 113 -1.42 28.50 -9.93
N ARG A 114 -1.60 28.69 -11.25
CA ARG A 114 -1.34 27.67 -12.26
C ARG A 114 0.17 27.43 -12.37
N ILE A 115 0.59 26.28 -12.88
CA ILE A 115 2.03 25.94 -12.99
C ILE A 115 2.85 26.99 -13.76
N ARG A 116 2.24 27.64 -14.75
CA ARG A 116 2.87 28.70 -15.55
C ARG A 116 3.20 29.97 -14.77
N ASP A 117 2.49 30.21 -13.67
CA ASP A 117 2.59 31.43 -12.86
C ASP A 117 3.41 31.20 -11.57
N ILE A 118 3.82 29.95 -11.30
CA ILE A 118 4.62 29.56 -10.14
C ILE A 118 6.10 29.90 -10.38
N ALA A 119 6.70 30.57 -9.40
CA ALA A 119 8.12 30.88 -9.40
C ALA A 119 8.96 29.62 -9.09
N PRO A 120 10.17 29.48 -9.68
CA PRO A 120 11.10 28.42 -9.28
C PRO A 120 11.48 28.57 -7.80
N SER A 121 11.44 27.47 -7.05
CA SER A 121 11.76 27.46 -5.62
C SER A 121 13.25 27.36 -5.34
N LEU A 122 14.02 26.75 -6.25
CA LEU A 122 15.48 26.69 -6.22
C LEU A 122 16.08 27.43 -7.43
N LEU A 123 17.28 28.02 -7.27
CA LEU A 123 17.99 28.71 -8.35
C LEU A 123 18.17 27.80 -9.58
N ASP A 124 18.55 26.54 -9.36
CA ASP A 124 18.73 25.53 -10.41
C ASP A 124 17.42 25.09 -11.06
N ASP A 125 16.26 25.26 -10.43
CA ASP A 125 14.97 24.85 -11.02
C ASP A 125 14.57 25.73 -12.21
N SER A 126 15.12 26.95 -12.31
CA SER A 126 14.84 27.88 -13.39
C SER A 126 15.18 27.33 -14.78
N GLN A 127 16.18 26.43 -14.87
CA GLN A 127 16.64 25.83 -16.13
C GLN A 127 15.74 24.71 -16.64
N PHE A 128 14.86 24.16 -15.79
CA PHE A 128 13.99 23.05 -16.15
C PHE A 128 12.65 23.54 -16.68
N LYS A 129 12.03 22.78 -17.60
CA LYS A 129 10.62 22.96 -17.94
C LYS A 129 9.77 22.09 -17.03
N TRP A 130 8.55 22.55 -16.72
CA TRP A 130 7.59 21.73 -16.00
C TRP A 130 7.39 20.39 -16.72
N SER A 131 7.44 19.32 -15.94
CA SER A 131 7.18 17.95 -16.39
C SER A 131 6.29 17.28 -15.36
N VAL A 132 5.40 16.36 -15.75
CA VAL A 132 4.66 15.60 -14.74
C VAL A 132 5.62 14.75 -13.93
N MET A 133 6.45 13.99 -14.63
CA MET A 133 7.48 13.14 -14.05
C MET A 133 8.62 13.01 -15.05
N LEU A 134 9.87 13.12 -14.59
CA LEU A 134 11.02 12.82 -15.43
C LEU A 134 11.16 11.30 -15.61
N LYS A 135 12.03 10.87 -16.53
CA LYS A 135 12.26 9.43 -16.77
C LYS A 135 12.88 8.72 -15.56
N ASP A 136 13.58 9.47 -14.71
CA ASP A 136 14.32 9.02 -13.55
C ASP A 136 13.84 9.72 -12.26
N PRO A 137 12.57 9.50 -11.82
CA PRO A 137 12.09 10.08 -10.58
C PRO A 137 12.91 9.51 -9.41
N ASN A 138 13.38 10.39 -8.52
CA ASN A 138 14.19 9.99 -7.38
C ASN A 138 13.50 10.40 -6.07
N SER A 139 13.60 9.55 -5.03
CA SER A 139 13.11 9.89 -3.70
C SER A 139 13.66 11.22 -3.17
N SER A 140 14.89 11.60 -3.57
CA SER A 140 15.51 12.88 -3.20
C SER A 140 14.98 14.10 -3.94
N ASP A 141 14.16 13.90 -4.97
CA ASP A 141 13.40 14.99 -5.60
C ASP A 141 12.25 15.45 -4.70
N ILE A 142 11.72 14.56 -3.84
CA ILE A 142 10.60 14.88 -2.94
C ILE A 142 11.07 15.89 -1.90
N GLN A 143 10.40 17.04 -1.86
CA GLN A 143 10.62 18.07 -0.84
C GLN A 143 9.34 18.23 -0.04
N GLN A 144 9.38 17.74 1.20
CA GLN A 144 8.26 17.89 2.12
C GLN A 144 8.02 19.37 2.43
N GLY A 145 6.77 19.82 2.27
CA GLY A 145 6.32 21.12 2.77
C GLY A 145 6.13 21.11 4.30
N GLN A 146 5.48 22.14 4.86
CA GLN A 146 5.22 22.20 6.31
C GLN A 146 3.82 21.71 6.71
N LEU A 147 3.16 20.91 5.85
CA LEU A 147 1.81 20.42 6.08
C LEU A 147 1.75 19.37 7.22
N GLY A 148 2.81 18.60 7.46
CA GLY A 148 2.79 17.52 8.46
C GLY A 148 2.18 16.22 7.92
N ASP A 149 2.27 16.01 6.61
CA ASP A 149 1.84 14.85 5.84
C ASP A 149 3.00 13.86 5.57
N CYS A 150 4.03 13.84 6.44
CA CYS A 150 5.25 13.03 6.28
C CYS A 150 4.96 11.54 6.01
N TRP A 151 3.85 11.01 6.53
CA TRP A 151 3.41 9.64 6.27
C TRP A 151 3.16 9.36 4.78
N LEU A 152 2.61 10.33 4.05
CA LEU A 152 2.35 10.24 2.61
C LEU A 152 3.66 10.38 1.84
N MET A 153 4.49 11.36 2.21
CA MET A 153 5.80 11.56 1.56
C MET A 153 6.74 10.37 1.76
N ALA A 154 6.70 9.75 2.95
CA ALA A 154 7.41 8.51 3.23
C ALA A 154 6.94 7.36 2.32
N ALA A 155 5.63 7.20 2.13
CA ALA A 155 5.09 6.19 1.24
C ALA A 155 5.45 6.46 -0.22
N LEU A 156 5.38 7.72 -0.65
CA LEU A 156 5.77 8.12 -2.00
C LEU A 156 7.25 7.91 -2.26
N ALA A 157 8.12 8.21 -1.29
CA ALA A 157 9.54 7.92 -1.37
C ALA A 157 9.82 6.42 -1.55
N LEU A 158 9.12 5.55 -0.82
CA LEU A 158 9.23 4.10 -1.01
C LEU A 158 8.81 3.68 -2.43
N ILE A 159 7.74 4.27 -2.95
CA ILE A 159 7.24 3.97 -4.30
C ILE A 159 8.19 4.49 -5.38
N THR A 160 8.90 5.60 -5.17
CA THR A 160 9.93 6.07 -6.13
C THR A 160 11.10 5.10 -6.30
N GLU A 161 11.31 4.17 -5.36
CA GLU A 161 12.28 3.07 -5.55
C GLU A 161 11.85 2.10 -6.66
N ARG A 162 10.57 2.18 -7.07
CA ARG A 162 9.91 1.41 -8.13
C ARG A 162 9.22 2.35 -9.12
N PRO A 163 9.94 3.00 -10.06
CA PRO A 163 9.34 3.97 -10.98
C PRO A 163 8.14 3.44 -11.77
N ALA A 164 8.08 2.14 -12.06
CA ALA A 164 6.92 1.49 -12.68
C ALA A 164 5.62 1.66 -11.85
N MET A 165 5.71 1.64 -10.52
CA MET A 165 4.55 1.85 -9.65
C MET A 165 4.05 3.30 -9.69
N LEU A 166 4.94 4.30 -9.82
CA LEU A 166 4.52 5.69 -10.02
C LEU A 166 3.71 5.86 -11.30
N GLN A 167 4.05 5.09 -12.35
CA GLN A 167 3.29 5.12 -13.59
C GLN A 167 1.86 4.57 -13.41
N HIS A 168 1.62 3.67 -12.47
CA HIS A 168 0.26 3.20 -12.18
C HIS A 168 -0.55 4.21 -11.35
N ILE A 169 0.12 5.18 -10.70
CA ILE A 169 -0.53 6.23 -9.90
C ILE A 169 -0.83 7.46 -10.76
N LEU A 170 0.12 7.87 -11.61
CA LEU A 170 -0.02 9.05 -12.48
C LEU A 170 -0.51 8.63 -13.85
N LEU A 171 -1.79 8.80 -14.16
CA LEU A 171 -2.34 8.41 -15.47
C LEU A 171 -1.98 9.44 -16.55
N THR A 172 -2.07 10.73 -16.21
CA THR A 172 -1.57 11.81 -17.08
C THR A 172 -0.04 11.84 -17.03
N LYS A 173 0.64 11.53 -18.14
CA LYS A 173 2.11 11.41 -18.20
C LYS A 173 2.83 12.69 -18.60
N GLU A 174 2.13 13.58 -19.28
CA GLU A 174 2.67 14.83 -19.84
C GLU A 174 1.93 16.04 -19.29
N VAL A 175 2.57 17.20 -19.35
CA VAL A 175 1.95 18.46 -18.93
C VAL A 175 0.74 18.74 -19.82
N ASN A 176 -0.41 18.92 -19.19
CA ASN A 176 -1.65 19.22 -19.89
C ASN A 176 -1.88 20.74 -19.93
N ASN A 177 -1.97 21.31 -21.13
CA ASN A 177 -2.14 22.76 -21.33
C ASN A 177 -3.49 23.30 -20.84
N GLU A 178 -4.51 22.46 -20.75
CA GLU A 178 -5.82 22.82 -20.17
C GLU A 178 -5.86 22.63 -18.66
N GLY A 179 -4.76 22.15 -18.06
CA GLY A 179 -4.61 21.99 -16.63
C GLY A 179 -5.24 20.73 -16.07
N ILE A 180 -5.59 19.71 -16.88
CA ILE A 180 -6.30 18.51 -16.42
C ILE A 180 -5.33 17.36 -16.14
N TYR A 181 -5.37 16.80 -14.92
CA TYR A 181 -4.52 15.69 -14.51
C TYR A 181 -5.32 14.59 -13.84
N LEU A 182 -5.02 13.33 -14.18
CA LEU A 182 -5.64 12.13 -13.62
C LEU A 182 -4.65 11.38 -12.72
N ILE A 183 -5.03 11.17 -11.47
CA ILE A 183 -4.25 10.45 -10.46
C ILE A 183 -5.10 9.29 -9.92
N ARG A 184 -4.56 8.07 -9.95
CA ARG A 184 -5.20 6.88 -9.42
C ARG A 184 -4.82 6.67 -7.95
N LEU A 185 -5.82 6.49 -7.08
CA LEU A 185 -5.65 6.23 -5.65
C LEU A 185 -6.56 5.06 -5.22
N CYS A 186 -6.26 4.41 -4.10
CA CYS A 186 -7.05 3.32 -3.52
C CYS A 186 -7.69 3.79 -2.20
N LYS A 187 -8.89 4.39 -2.29
CA LYS A 187 -9.62 4.88 -1.12
C LYS A 187 -10.49 3.78 -0.56
N ASN A 188 -10.41 3.52 0.74
CA ASN A 188 -11.24 2.51 1.43
C ASN A 188 -11.16 1.11 0.80
N GLY A 189 -10.04 0.75 0.17
CA GLY A 189 -9.90 -0.53 -0.51
C GLY A 189 -10.57 -0.57 -1.88
N GLN A 190 -10.99 0.56 -2.46
CA GLN A 190 -11.49 0.67 -3.83
C GLN A 190 -10.61 1.61 -4.65
N TRP A 191 -10.35 1.24 -5.89
CA TRP A 191 -9.62 2.11 -6.83
C TRP A 191 -10.51 3.25 -7.30
N VAL A 192 -9.96 4.45 -7.27
CA VAL A 192 -10.62 5.68 -7.71
C VAL A 192 -9.65 6.50 -8.54
N THR A 193 -10.11 6.96 -9.70
CA THR A 193 -9.36 7.92 -10.51
C THR A 193 -9.80 9.33 -10.16
N VAL A 194 -8.87 10.11 -9.62
CA VAL A 194 -9.08 11.48 -9.17
C VAL A 194 -8.58 12.42 -10.25
N MET A 195 -9.51 13.16 -10.84
CA MET A 195 -9.19 14.30 -11.70
C MET A 195 -8.91 15.52 -10.84
N VAL A 196 -7.83 16.25 -11.12
CA VAL A 196 -7.49 17.53 -10.46
C VAL A 196 -7.04 18.54 -11.50
N ASP A 197 -7.21 19.83 -11.17
CA ASP A 197 -6.58 20.91 -11.94
C ASP A 197 -5.13 21.19 -11.49
N ASP A 198 -4.42 22.09 -12.17
CA ASP A 198 -3.06 22.53 -11.84
C ASP A 198 -2.98 23.88 -11.09
N CYS A 199 -4.07 24.32 -10.47
CA CYS A 199 -4.03 25.43 -9.53
C CYS A 199 -3.48 24.93 -8.19
N PHE A 200 -2.33 25.42 -7.75
CA PHE A 200 -1.73 25.01 -6.48
C PHE A 200 -1.73 26.13 -5.43
N PRO A 201 -1.86 25.79 -4.14
CA PRO A 201 -1.64 26.73 -3.04
C PRO A 201 -0.21 27.27 -3.05
N CYS A 202 -0.06 28.59 -3.04
CA CYS A 202 1.23 29.27 -3.07
C CYS A 202 1.36 30.33 -1.96
N THR A 203 2.61 30.57 -1.56
CA THR A 203 2.98 31.66 -0.66
C THR A 203 3.00 33.01 -1.41
N SER A 204 3.29 34.12 -0.72
CA SER A 204 3.45 35.44 -1.35
C SER A 204 4.55 35.47 -2.40
N GLY A 205 5.61 34.66 -2.22
CA GLY A 205 6.72 34.53 -3.16
C GLY A 205 6.42 33.73 -4.43
N LYS A 206 5.14 33.38 -4.67
CA LYS A 206 4.69 32.53 -5.79
C LYS A 206 5.34 31.14 -5.85
N ILE A 207 5.83 30.64 -4.72
CA ILE A 207 6.31 29.26 -4.57
C ILE A 207 5.20 28.38 -3.98
N LEU A 208 5.22 27.10 -4.29
CA LEU A 208 4.30 26.11 -3.72
C LEU A 208 4.35 26.15 -2.19
N ALA A 209 3.17 26.19 -1.55
CA ALA A 209 3.04 26.28 -0.10
C ALA A 209 3.26 24.93 0.60
N PHE A 210 2.95 23.82 -0.09
CA PHE A 210 3.05 22.47 0.45
C PHE A 210 4.18 21.69 -0.22
N THR A 211 3.96 20.43 -0.60
CA THR A 211 5.01 19.60 -1.17
C THR A 211 5.47 20.12 -2.52
N GLN A 212 6.73 19.86 -2.81
CA GLN A 212 7.37 20.21 -4.08
C GLN A 212 8.21 19.03 -4.56
N ALA A 213 8.57 19.08 -5.84
CA ALA A 213 9.57 18.19 -6.39
C ALA A 213 10.65 19.00 -7.13
N LYS A 214 11.91 18.67 -6.88
CA LYS A 214 13.06 19.24 -7.60
C LYS A 214 12.91 19.03 -9.10
N ARG A 215 13.60 19.86 -9.89
CA ARG A 215 13.63 19.80 -11.36
C ARG A 215 12.26 20.08 -11.99
N ARG A 216 11.42 20.89 -11.31
CA ARG A 216 10.05 21.27 -11.75
C ARG A 216 9.18 20.06 -12.13
N GLN A 217 9.17 19.05 -11.28
CA GLN A 217 8.30 17.89 -11.46
C GLN A 217 6.96 18.08 -10.74
N LEU A 218 5.86 17.59 -11.32
CA LEU A 218 4.52 17.75 -10.75
C LEU A 218 4.00 16.52 -10.00
N TYR A 219 4.63 15.36 -10.10
CA TYR A 219 4.08 14.14 -9.54
C TYR A 219 3.80 14.22 -8.04
N VAL A 220 4.71 14.80 -7.25
CA VAL A 220 4.54 14.98 -5.80
C VAL A 220 3.36 15.90 -5.49
N PRO A 221 3.33 17.16 -5.97
CA PRO A 221 2.22 18.06 -5.65
C PRO A 221 0.88 17.60 -6.24
N LEU A 222 0.86 16.92 -7.40
CA LEU A 222 -0.36 16.35 -7.97
C LEU A 222 -0.93 15.21 -7.11
N ILE A 223 -0.07 14.29 -6.66
CA ILE A 223 -0.48 13.19 -5.77
C ILE A 223 -0.97 13.74 -4.43
N GLU A 224 -0.23 14.70 -3.83
CA GLU A 224 -0.65 15.36 -2.58
C GLU A 224 -2.01 16.03 -2.75
N LYS A 225 -2.21 16.77 -3.85
CA LYS A 225 -3.50 17.42 -4.14
C LYS A 225 -4.64 16.43 -4.34
N ALA A 226 -4.41 15.34 -5.07
CA ALA A 226 -5.42 14.29 -5.27
C ALA A 226 -5.81 13.63 -3.93
N CYS A 227 -4.83 13.39 -3.06
CA CYS A 227 -5.07 12.93 -1.70
C CYS A 227 -5.89 13.95 -0.89
N ALA A 228 -5.50 15.24 -0.93
CA ALA A 228 -6.21 16.32 -0.25
C ALA A 228 -7.68 16.40 -0.70
N LYS A 229 -7.93 16.27 -2.01
CA LYS A 229 -9.28 16.20 -2.59
C LYS A 229 -10.07 15.01 -2.04
N ILE A 230 -9.49 13.81 -2.04
CA ILE A 230 -10.14 12.59 -1.52
C ILE A 230 -10.52 12.73 -0.05
N PHE A 231 -9.67 13.37 0.75
CA PHE A 231 -9.87 13.56 2.18
C PHE A 231 -10.56 14.90 2.53
N GLY A 232 -10.89 15.72 1.53
CA GLY A 232 -11.68 16.95 1.64
C GLY A 232 -10.87 18.25 1.79
N SER A 233 -9.62 18.21 2.26
CA SER A 233 -8.73 19.37 2.33
C SER A 233 -7.26 18.96 2.54
N TYR A 234 -6.32 19.88 2.32
CA TYR A 234 -4.91 19.68 2.68
C TYR A 234 -4.73 19.47 4.20
N SER A 235 -5.43 20.23 5.05
CA SER A 235 -5.37 20.06 6.51
C SER A 235 -5.80 18.67 7.00
N ASN A 236 -6.53 17.91 6.18
CA ASN A 236 -6.92 16.54 6.50
C ASN A 236 -5.82 15.52 6.21
N LEU A 237 -4.73 15.92 5.55
CA LEU A 237 -3.52 15.09 5.37
C LEU A 237 -2.60 15.11 6.59
N ILE A 238 -2.80 16.02 7.54
CA ILE A 238 -1.93 16.15 8.72
C ILE A 238 -1.98 14.90 9.60
N GLY A 239 -0.81 14.29 9.83
CA GLY A 239 -0.60 13.14 10.71
C GLY A 239 -1.16 11.83 10.16
N GLY A 240 -0.38 10.76 10.12
CA GLY A 240 -0.79 9.46 9.59
C GLY A 240 0.32 8.42 9.74
N GLN A 241 0.10 7.22 9.21
CA GLN A 241 1.13 6.18 9.17
C GLN A 241 1.55 5.87 7.74
N THR A 242 2.82 5.57 7.50
CA THR A 242 3.34 5.22 6.18
C THR A 242 2.59 4.04 5.55
N SER A 243 2.10 3.09 6.36
CA SER A 243 1.24 1.98 5.94
C SER A 243 -0.09 2.45 5.33
N GLU A 244 -0.68 3.53 5.85
CA GLU A 244 -1.90 4.13 5.27
C GLU A 244 -1.57 4.74 3.90
N GLY A 245 -0.40 5.34 3.73
CA GLY A 245 0.04 5.95 2.47
C GLY A 245 0.31 4.89 1.41
N LEU A 246 0.99 3.81 1.79
CA LEU A 246 1.23 2.69 0.89
C LEU A 246 -0.07 2.00 0.50
N LEU A 247 -1.01 1.78 1.42
CA LEU A 247 -2.33 1.23 1.09
C LEU A 247 -3.08 2.15 0.11
N LEU A 248 -3.05 3.47 0.34
CA LEU A 248 -3.70 4.45 -0.53
C LEU A 248 -3.08 4.49 -1.94
N LEU A 249 -1.76 4.36 -2.07
CA LEU A 249 -1.07 4.50 -3.35
C LEU A 249 -0.96 3.16 -4.11
N THR A 250 -1.02 2.03 -3.41
CA THR A 250 -0.77 0.70 -4.01
C THR A 250 -1.97 -0.25 -3.95
N GLY A 251 -2.95 0.03 -3.08
CA GLY A 251 -4.08 -0.86 -2.82
C GLY A 251 -3.71 -2.19 -2.14
N ALA A 252 -2.44 -2.38 -1.78
CA ALA A 252 -1.91 -3.60 -1.20
C ALA A 252 -1.87 -3.54 0.33
N PRO A 253 -2.06 -4.69 1.03
CA PRO A 253 -1.96 -4.72 2.48
C PRO A 253 -0.54 -4.39 2.94
N CYS A 254 -0.46 -3.63 4.03
CA CYS A 254 0.79 -3.23 4.64
C CYS A 254 0.89 -3.79 6.06
N ASN A 255 1.90 -4.60 6.33
CA ASN A 255 2.20 -5.07 7.68
C ASN A 255 3.01 -4.01 8.43
N HIS A 256 2.44 -3.44 9.49
CA HIS A 256 3.12 -2.45 10.34
C HIS A 256 3.58 -3.10 11.65
N ILE A 257 4.89 -3.19 11.84
CA ILE A 257 5.54 -3.89 12.95
C ILE A 257 6.19 -2.85 13.87
N HIS A 258 5.79 -2.80 15.14
CA HIS A 258 6.41 -1.95 16.16
C HIS A 258 7.62 -2.64 16.79
N LEU A 259 8.77 -1.98 16.76
CA LEU A 259 10.05 -2.49 17.29
C LEU A 259 10.29 -2.13 18.77
N GLU A 260 9.49 -1.24 19.35
CA GLU A 260 9.61 -0.82 20.75
C GLU A 260 9.44 -1.99 21.74
N ASN A 261 8.70 -3.02 21.33
CA ASN A 261 8.47 -4.24 22.12
C ASN A 261 9.67 -5.20 22.16
N HIS A 262 10.79 -4.88 21.50
CA HIS A 262 11.98 -5.75 21.49
C HIS A 262 12.87 -5.57 22.73
N TYR A 263 12.84 -4.39 23.37
CA TYR A 263 13.72 -4.03 24.49
C TYR A 263 13.01 -3.83 25.84
N THR A 264 11.67 -3.81 25.88
CA THR A 264 10.95 -3.65 27.15
C THR A 264 10.89 -4.98 27.89
N THR A 265 11.85 -5.18 28.79
CA THR A 265 11.78 -6.22 29.83
C THR A 265 10.56 -5.97 30.70
N ASN A 266 9.55 -6.84 30.60
CA ASN A 266 8.43 -7.06 31.53
C ASN A 266 7.60 -5.84 31.99
N HIS A 267 6.29 -5.89 31.74
CA HIS A 267 5.26 -5.77 32.80
C HIS A 267 3.81 -5.92 32.28
N ASN A 268 3.56 -5.95 30.97
CA ASN A 268 2.19 -6.04 30.44
C ASN A 268 2.00 -7.09 29.34
N GLY A 269 2.38 -8.36 29.56
CA GLY A 269 1.91 -9.52 28.79
C GLY A 269 1.95 -9.43 27.25
N GLY A 270 2.78 -8.56 26.67
CA GLY A 270 2.93 -8.41 25.23
C GLY A 270 3.85 -9.49 24.69
N GLU A 271 3.48 -10.10 23.57
CA GLU A 271 4.36 -11.04 22.85
C GLU A 271 5.67 -10.32 22.49
N GLN A 272 6.77 -10.77 23.08
CA GLN A 272 8.11 -10.35 22.68
C GLN A 272 8.31 -10.76 21.22
N ILE A 273 8.60 -9.80 20.34
CA ILE A 273 8.81 -10.11 18.93
C ILE A 273 10.18 -10.79 18.80
N ASP A 274 10.19 -12.03 18.34
CA ASP A 274 11.42 -12.76 18.08
C ASP A 274 12.22 -12.08 16.93
N SER A 275 13.48 -11.76 17.23
CA SER A 275 14.42 -11.14 16.28
C SER A 275 14.61 -11.99 15.02
N ASP A 276 14.65 -13.32 15.18
CA ASP A 276 14.87 -14.26 14.09
C ASP A 276 13.64 -14.37 13.20
N VAL A 277 12.45 -14.37 13.78
CA VAL A 277 11.20 -14.31 13.03
C VAL A 277 11.09 -13.00 12.25
N LEU A 278 11.47 -11.88 12.86
CA LEU A 278 11.47 -10.59 12.17
C LEU A 278 12.49 -10.55 11.03
N TRP A 279 13.69 -11.09 11.26
CA TRP A 279 14.73 -11.20 10.24
C TRP A 279 14.27 -12.10 9.07
N ALA A 280 13.68 -13.26 9.36
CA ALA A 280 13.13 -14.15 8.33
C ALA A 280 12.03 -13.47 7.50
N LYS A 281 11.17 -12.65 8.14
CA LYS A 281 10.17 -11.84 7.43
C LYS A 281 10.83 -10.83 6.49
N LEU A 282 11.88 -10.14 6.92
CA LEU A 282 12.61 -9.20 6.07
C LEU A 282 13.35 -9.89 4.92
N LEU A 283 14.00 -11.03 5.19
CA LEU A 283 14.64 -11.86 4.16
C LEU A 283 13.64 -12.24 3.08
N SER A 284 12.49 -12.81 3.48
CA SER A 284 11.43 -13.18 2.56
C SER A 284 10.88 -11.97 1.80
N ALA A 285 10.65 -10.84 2.48
CA ALA A 285 10.16 -9.63 1.83
C ALA A 285 11.16 -9.07 0.80
N CYS A 286 12.47 -9.09 1.09
CA CYS A 286 13.49 -8.70 0.13
C CYS A 286 13.61 -9.68 -1.05
N GLU A 287 13.43 -10.99 -0.83
CA GLU A 287 13.46 -12.02 -1.88
C GLU A 287 12.27 -11.89 -2.84
N PHE A 288 11.08 -11.60 -2.31
CA PHE A 288 9.90 -11.26 -3.10
C PHE A 288 9.91 -9.82 -3.63
N ASP A 289 11.00 -9.10 -3.42
CA ASP A 289 11.21 -7.76 -3.96
C ASP A 289 10.09 -6.78 -3.53
N LEU A 290 9.62 -6.93 -2.29
CA LEU A 290 8.55 -6.11 -1.71
C LEU A 290 9.06 -4.72 -1.31
N LEU A 291 8.14 -3.76 -1.19
CA LEU A 291 8.43 -2.44 -0.63
C LEU A 291 8.52 -2.53 0.89
N ILE A 292 9.68 -2.17 1.44
CA ILE A 292 9.92 -2.19 2.89
C ILE A 292 10.33 -0.80 3.36
N GLY A 293 9.49 -0.21 4.22
CA GLY A 293 9.76 1.04 4.92
C GLY A 293 10.19 0.80 6.35
N ALA A 294 10.90 1.78 6.91
CA ALA A 294 11.25 1.85 8.32
C ALA A 294 11.06 3.29 8.82
N SER A 295 10.86 3.47 10.13
CA SER A 295 10.78 4.82 10.70
C SER A 295 11.51 4.91 12.03
N THR A 296 12.10 6.07 12.29
CA THR A 296 12.69 6.47 13.58
C THR A 296 11.68 7.28 14.38
N GLY A 297 12.04 7.72 15.60
CA GLY A 297 11.15 8.45 16.49
C GLY A 297 10.59 7.60 17.62
N ARG A 298 11.43 6.75 18.22
CA ARG A 298 11.04 5.99 19.41
C ARG A 298 10.86 6.94 20.59
N SER A 299 9.91 6.64 21.47
CA SER A 299 9.65 7.50 22.65
C SER A 299 10.77 7.48 23.70
N ASP A 300 11.58 6.43 23.72
CA ASP A 300 12.69 6.22 24.67
C ASP A 300 14.03 6.83 24.21
N ILE A 301 14.10 7.39 23.00
CA ILE A 301 15.32 7.97 22.42
C ILE A 301 15.12 9.46 22.18
N SER A 302 16.03 10.28 22.73
CA SER A 302 15.99 11.72 22.53
C SER A 302 16.42 12.10 21.10
N ASN A 303 15.94 13.25 20.62
CA ASN A 303 16.35 13.76 19.31
C ASN A 303 17.86 14.08 19.25
N ASP A 304 18.48 14.36 20.40
CA ASP A 304 19.93 14.57 20.51
C ASP A 304 20.73 13.29 20.25
N GLU A 305 20.23 12.13 20.71
CA GLU A 305 20.90 10.84 20.45
C GLU A 305 20.85 10.49 18.95
N TYR A 306 19.72 10.72 18.29
CA TYR A 306 19.60 10.61 16.83
C TYR A 306 20.60 11.51 16.10
N THR A 307 20.70 12.77 16.55
CA THR A 307 21.67 13.74 16.00
C THR A 307 23.11 13.29 16.21
N HIS A 308 23.43 12.71 17.37
CA HIS A 308 24.76 12.19 17.69
C HIS A 308 25.21 11.06 16.76
N ILE A 309 24.29 10.15 16.42
CA ILE A 309 24.57 9.08 15.44
C ILE A 309 24.42 9.55 13.99
N LYS A 310 24.03 10.80 13.74
CA LYS A 310 23.81 11.38 12.41
C LYS A 310 22.67 10.72 11.63
N ILE A 311 21.61 10.30 12.32
CA ILE A 311 20.35 9.83 11.74
C ILE A 311 19.26 10.82 12.12
N HIS A 312 18.32 11.10 11.23
CA HIS A 312 17.18 11.95 11.55
C HIS A 312 16.17 11.19 12.42
N GLY A 313 15.80 11.78 13.56
CA GLY A 313 14.67 11.33 14.38
C GLY A 313 13.33 11.67 13.72
N ASN A 314 12.28 10.91 14.04
CA ASN A 314 10.93 11.07 13.48
C ASN A 314 10.91 11.11 11.94
N HIS A 315 11.75 10.29 11.31
CA HIS A 315 11.95 10.27 9.86
C HIS A 315 11.71 8.88 9.28
N ALA A 316 11.33 8.83 8.00
CA ALA A 316 11.08 7.60 7.28
C ALA A 316 12.25 7.23 6.37
N PHE A 317 12.51 5.92 6.30
CA PHE A 317 13.59 5.33 5.53
C PHE A 317 13.06 4.14 4.73
N SER A 318 13.82 3.75 3.70
CA SER A 318 13.57 2.53 2.92
C SER A 318 14.57 1.45 3.32
N ILE A 319 14.11 0.21 3.50
CA ILE A 319 15.00 -0.95 3.58
C ILE A 319 15.11 -1.51 2.17
N LEU A 320 16.30 -1.42 1.59
CA LEU A 320 16.55 -1.87 0.22
C LEU A 320 16.98 -3.33 0.16
N LYS A 321 17.72 -3.79 1.18
CA LYS A 321 18.25 -5.15 1.24
C LYS A 321 18.59 -5.53 2.66
N VAL A 322 18.54 -6.83 2.94
CA VAL A 322 19.11 -7.43 4.14
C VAL A 322 20.15 -8.46 3.75
N TYR A 323 21.18 -8.62 4.57
CA TYR A 323 22.27 -9.55 4.34
C TYR A 323 22.80 -10.13 5.65
N SER A 324 23.11 -11.42 5.66
CA SER A 324 23.72 -12.11 6.81
C SER A 324 25.01 -12.78 6.38
N LEU A 325 26.11 -12.48 7.09
CA LEU A 325 27.37 -13.22 6.94
C LEU A 325 27.39 -14.49 7.81
N SER A 326 26.81 -14.38 9.01
CA SER A 326 26.63 -15.46 9.97
C SER A 326 25.29 -15.27 10.69
N HIS A 327 24.95 -16.17 11.61
CA HIS A 327 23.71 -16.05 12.39
C HIS A 327 23.68 -14.74 13.21
N ASP A 328 24.83 -14.32 13.75
CA ASP A 328 24.98 -13.13 14.60
C ASP A 328 25.37 -11.85 13.83
N GLU A 329 25.87 -12.00 12.60
CA GLU A 329 26.29 -10.87 11.76
C GLU A 329 25.26 -10.58 10.66
N ARG A 330 24.28 -9.76 11.04
CA ARG A 330 23.17 -9.32 10.20
C ARG A 330 23.25 -7.84 9.90
N PHE A 331 23.03 -7.47 8.65
CA PHE A 331 23.15 -6.11 8.15
C PHE A 331 21.95 -5.71 7.29
N VAL A 332 21.51 -4.48 7.45
CA VAL A 332 20.41 -3.88 6.70
C VAL A 332 20.99 -2.74 5.86
N LEU A 333 20.65 -2.73 4.58
CA LEU A 333 20.89 -1.59 3.69
C LEU A 333 19.68 -0.67 3.77
N VAL A 334 19.88 0.49 4.40
CA VAL A 334 18.87 1.50 4.62
C VAL A 334 19.12 2.67 3.67
N ARG A 335 18.07 3.29 3.15
CA ARG A 335 18.13 4.50 2.35
C ARG A 335 17.31 5.62 2.97
N ASP A 336 17.93 6.78 3.11
CA ASP A 336 17.26 8.03 3.42
C ASP A 336 16.77 8.69 2.12
N PRO A 337 15.45 8.86 1.94
CA PRO A 337 14.86 9.56 0.80
C PRO A 337 15.46 10.94 0.56
N HIS A 338 15.69 11.71 1.62
CA HIS A 338 16.21 13.08 1.53
C HIS A 338 17.71 13.12 1.26
N SER A 339 18.38 11.96 1.30
CA SER A 339 19.82 11.81 1.09
C SER A 339 20.69 12.72 1.97
N CYS A 340 20.22 13.07 3.16
CA CYS A 340 20.93 13.95 4.10
C CYS A 340 21.59 13.19 5.26
N THR A 341 21.22 11.93 5.47
CA THR A 341 21.82 11.05 6.48
C THR A 341 23.27 10.73 6.15
N ARG A 342 24.16 10.90 7.14
CA ARG A 342 25.62 10.63 7.04
C ARG A 342 26.08 9.58 8.05
N TYR A 343 25.21 8.62 8.32
CA TYR A 343 25.47 7.56 9.27
C TYR A 343 26.60 6.64 8.79
N GLU A 344 27.50 6.31 9.70
CA GLU A 344 28.54 5.29 9.52
C GLU A 344 28.51 4.36 10.73
N ASP A 345 28.30 3.06 10.48
CA ASP A 345 28.27 2.08 11.56
C ASP A 345 29.70 1.72 12.00
N LYS A 346 30.05 2.09 13.23
CA LYS A 346 31.35 1.78 13.84
C LYS A 346 31.58 0.28 14.06
N TYR A 347 30.51 -0.52 14.05
CA TYR A 347 30.58 -1.97 14.23
C TYR A 347 30.78 -2.72 12.90
N ILE A 348 30.74 -2.03 11.76
CA ILE A 348 31.00 -2.63 10.45
C ILE A 348 32.46 -2.37 10.07
N THR A 349 33.26 -3.43 9.99
CA THR A 349 34.66 -3.31 9.53
C THR A 349 34.73 -2.93 8.06
N ARG A 350 35.86 -2.34 7.63
CA ARG A 350 36.08 -1.96 6.22
C ARG A 350 35.97 -3.15 5.28
N GLU A 351 36.49 -4.31 5.69
CA GLU A 351 36.40 -5.57 4.94
C GLU A 351 34.95 -6.03 4.78
N THR A 352 34.18 -6.04 5.87
CA THR A 352 32.74 -6.36 5.86
C THR A 352 31.97 -5.41 4.94
N LEU A 353 32.25 -4.11 5.03
CA LEU A 353 31.61 -3.11 4.18
C LEU A 353 31.92 -3.35 2.69
N ASN A 354 33.17 -3.71 2.36
CA ASN A 354 33.55 -4.03 0.99
C ASN A 354 32.82 -5.28 0.47
N LEU A 355 32.67 -6.32 1.32
CA LEU A 355 31.88 -7.50 0.98
C LEU A 355 30.40 -7.13 0.73
N LEU A 356 29.78 -6.41 1.66
CA LEU A 356 28.39 -5.96 1.54
C LEU A 356 28.17 -5.12 0.27
N GLN A 357 29.12 -4.24 -0.07
CA GLN A 357 29.10 -3.47 -1.31
C GLN A 357 29.25 -4.35 -2.55
N ALA A 358 30.12 -5.37 -2.52
CA ALA A 358 30.27 -6.31 -3.63
C ALA A 358 29.00 -7.17 -3.86
N PHE A 359 28.29 -7.54 -2.78
CA PHE A 359 27.00 -8.25 -2.86
C PHE A 359 25.86 -7.36 -3.36
N HIS A 360 25.99 -6.05 -3.17
CA HIS A 360 25.09 -5.06 -3.75
C HIS A 360 25.66 -4.57 -5.10
N ARG A 361 25.53 -5.40 -6.15
CA ARG A 361 25.89 -5.05 -7.54
C ARG A 361 25.05 -3.91 -8.15
N GLY A 362 24.20 -3.25 -7.36
CA GLY A 362 23.40 -2.11 -7.78
C GLY A 362 24.20 -0.80 -7.73
N GLU A 363 23.76 0.20 -8.49
CA GLU A 363 24.30 1.55 -8.39
C GLU A 363 24.20 2.05 -6.93
N ARG A 364 25.28 2.66 -6.42
CA ARG A 364 25.24 3.33 -5.12
C ARG A 364 24.21 4.45 -5.18
N ARG A 365 23.02 4.18 -4.63
CA ARG A 365 21.94 5.17 -4.53
C ARG A 365 22.31 6.19 -3.46
N SER A 366 22.24 7.47 -3.80
CA SER A 366 22.44 8.57 -2.85
C SER A 366 21.57 8.38 -1.60
N GLY A 367 22.13 8.67 -0.43
CA GLY A 367 21.45 8.50 0.87
C GLY A 367 21.40 7.07 1.41
N SER A 368 22.05 6.09 0.76
CA SER A 368 22.05 4.69 1.24
C SER A 368 23.26 4.35 2.10
N PHE A 369 23.03 3.62 3.19
CA PHE A 369 24.07 3.20 4.13
C PHE A 369 23.76 1.82 4.71
N TRP A 370 24.82 1.07 5.04
CA TRP A 370 24.71 -0.19 5.75
C TRP A 370 24.68 0.03 7.26
N MET A 371 23.89 -0.78 7.95
CA MET A 371 23.74 -0.74 9.40
C MET A 371 23.62 -2.16 9.94
N SER A 372 24.26 -2.42 11.09
CA SER A 372 24.09 -3.67 11.81
C SER A 372 22.67 -3.81 12.36
N TRP A 373 22.12 -5.03 12.29
CA TRP A 373 20.75 -5.33 12.71
C TRP A 373 20.49 -4.92 14.16
N ARG A 374 21.49 -5.11 15.04
CA ARG A 374 21.42 -4.68 16.44
C ARG A 374 21.22 -3.17 16.59
N ILE A 375 21.92 -2.36 15.79
CA ILE A 375 21.78 -0.90 15.82
C ILE A 375 20.45 -0.48 15.20
N PHE A 376 20.02 -1.16 14.14
CA PHE A 376 18.72 -0.93 13.53
C PHE A 376 17.58 -1.12 14.55
N LEU A 377 17.55 -2.26 15.26
CA LEU A 377 16.55 -2.53 16.29
C LEU A 377 16.57 -1.48 17.41
N LYS A 378 17.76 -0.98 17.79
CA LYS A 378 17.90 0.06 18.81
C LYS A 378 17.21 1.36 18.39
N TYR A 379 17.47 1.87 17.19
CA TYR A 379 17.07 3.24 16.81
C TYR A 379 15.76 3.36 16.03
N PHE A 380 15.31 2.30 15.37
CA PHE A 380 14.08 2.33 14.60
C PHE A 380 12.88 1.96 15.48
N SER A 381 11.76 2.64 15.28
CA SER A 381 10.51 2.43 15.99
C SER A 381 9.61 1.43 15.27
N THR A 382 9.63 1.43 13.93
CA THR A 382 8.71 0.62 13.13
C THR A 382 9.31 0.11 11.83
N ILE A 383 8.78 -1.02 11.35
CA ILE A 383 8.97 -1.55 9.99
C ILE A 383 7.61 -1.66 9.33
N THR A 384 7.50 -1.24 8.06
CA THR A 384 6.30 -1.40 7.25
C THR A 384 6.61 -2.23 6.01
N ILE A 385 5.96 -3.38 5.83
CA ILE A 385 6.14 -4.24 4.65
C ILE A 385 4.87 -4.17 3.81
N CYS A 386 4.96 -3.62 2.60
CA CYS A 386 3.85 -3.55 1.66
C CYS A 386 3.86 -4.74 0.72
N GLN A 387 2.78 -5.53 0.76
CA GLN A 387 2.60 -6.79 0.01
C GLN A 387 2.16 -6.53 -1.44
N TRP A 388 2.73 -5.51 -2.09
CA TRP A 388 2.37 -5.18 -3.46
C TRP A 388 3.07 -6.11 -4.44
N ARG A 389 2.28 -6.68 -5.36
CA ARG A 389 2.72 -7.60 -6.40
C ARG A 389 1.79 -7.46 -7.62
N SER A 390 2.37 -7.28 -8.81
CA SER A 390 1.60 -7.13 -10.05
C SER A 390 1.08 -8.46 -10.61
N ASP A 391 1.69 -9.58 -10.21
CA ASP A 391 1.37 -10.93 -10.70
C ASP A 391 0.19 -11.61 -9.98
N LEU A 392 -0.46 -10.91 -9.05
CA LEU A 392 -1.61 -11.42 -8.31
C LEU A 392 -2.94 -11.12 -9.01
N PHE A 393 -3.96 -11.90 -8.64
CA PHE A 393 -5.35 -11.63 -8.91
C PHE A 393 -5.97 -10.82 -7.76
N ASP A 394 -6.98 -10.03 -8.06
CA ASP A 394 -7.63 -9.10 -7.13
C ASP A 394 -9.16 -9.18 -7.24
N VAL A 395 -9.83 -9.43 -6.11
CA VAL A 395 -11.28 -9.31 -5.96
C VAL A 395 -11.61 -8.41 -4.78
N ARG A 396 -12.59 -7.53 -4.99
CA ARG A 396 -13.02 -6.51 -4.02
C ARG A 396 -14.53 -6.54 -3.91
N SER A 397 -15.04 -6.57 -2.68
CA SER A 397 -16.47 -6.49 -2.41
C SER A 397 -16.73 -5.55 -1.25
N ASP A 398 -17.64 -4.60 -1.46
CA ASP A 398 -18.13 -3.77 -0.38
C ASP A 398 -19.10 -4.57 0.51
N GLY A 399 -19.21 -4.13 1.75
CA GLY A 399 -20.12 -4.69 2.73
C GLY A 399 -20.39 -3.70 3.85
N GLN A 400 -21.33 -4.06 4.72
CA GLN A 400 -21.71 -3.25 5.87
C GLN A 400 -21.75 -4.12 7.12
N PHE A 401 -21.28 -3.58 8.25
CA PHE A 401 -21.43 -4.27 9.52
C PHE A 401 -22.88 -4.21 9.99
N THR A 402 -23.38 -5.34 10.50
CA THR A 402 -24.67 -5.43 11.18
C THR A 402 -24.63 -4.63 12.46
N THR A 403 -25.63 -3.75 12.65
CA THR A 403 -25.77 -2.95 13.87
C THR A 403 -26.65 -3.62 14.92
N ASP A 404 -27.41 -4.64 14.53
CA ASP A 404 -28.30 -5.41 15.38
C ASP A 404 -28.05 -6.91 15.17
N ALA A 405 -28.11 -7.68 16.25
CA ALA A 405 -28.03 -9.14 16.21
C ALA A 405 -29.25 -9.78 15.53
N SER A 406 -30.34 -9.04 15.27
CA SER A 406 -31.47 -9.53 14.47
C SER A 406 -31.22 -9.52 12.96
N GLN A 407 -30.22 -8.76 12.48
CA GLN A 407 -29.93 -8.60 11.06
C GLN A 407 -29.08 -9.75 10.52
N PRO A 408 -29.28 -10.13 9.24
CA PRO A 408 -28.41 -11.12 8.60
C PRO A 408 -26.98 -10.57 8.51
N ILE A 409 -26.00 -11.47 8.61
CA ILE A 409 -24.57 -11.17 8.51
C ILE A 409 -24.06 -11.40 7.10
N ASN A 410 -23.04 -10.65 6.70
CA ASN A 410 -22.38 -10.84 5.42
C ASN A 410 -21.35 -11.98 5.51
N ALA A 411 -21.49 -12.98 4.64
CA ALA A 411 -20.57 -14.10 4.50
C ALA A 411 -20.05 -14.20 3.06
N TYR A 412 -18.76 -14.50 2.92
CA TYR A 412 -18.07 -14.59 1.63
C TYR A 412 -17.48 -15.98 1.45
N TYR A 413 -17.90 -16.68 0.41
CA TYR A 413 -17.53 -18.05 0.10
C TYR A 413 -16.61 -18.09 -1.11
N PHE A 414 -15.56 -18.89 -1.04
CA PHE A 414 -14.67 -19.12 -2.17
C PHE A 414 -14.08 -20.53 -2.11
N TYR A 415 -13.66 -21.03 -3.27
CA TYR A 415 -13.05 -22.35 -3.40
C TYR A 415 -11.62 -22.21 -3.90
N ILE A 416 -10.73 -23.02 -3.34
CA ILE A 416 -9.33 -23.11 -3.75
C ILE A 416 -9.15 -24.51 -4.34
N LYS A 417 -8.70 -24.61 -5.60
CA LYS A 417 -8.42 -25.89 -6.28
C LYS A 417 -6.98 -26.35 -6.09
N THR A 418 -6.04 -25.39 -6.13
CA THR A 418 -4.61 -25.62 -5.97
C THR A 418 -4.08 -24.77 -4.85
N THR A 419 -3.06 -25.23 -4.12
CA THR A 419 -2.46 -24.45 -3.02
C THR A 419 -2.14 -23.03 -3.48
N THR A 420 -2.78 -22.05 -2.85
CA THR A 420 -2.80 -20.66 -3.31
C THR A 420 -2.33 -19.74 -2.19
N GLN A 421 -1.37 -18.86 -2.50
CA GLN A 421 -1.01 -17.77 -1.60
C GLN A 421 -2.11 -16.72 -1.66
N ILE A 422 -2.62 -16.31 -0.50
CA ILE A 422 -3.73 -15.39 -0.41
C ILE A 422 -3.46 -14.32 0.65
N ASN A 423 -3.82 -13.08 0.31
CA ASN A 423 -3.83 -11.95 1.21
C ASN A 423 -5.27 -11.46 1.33
N ILE A 424 -5.85 -11.55 2.52
CA ILE A 424 -7.23 -11.11 2.78
C ILE A 424 -7.14 -9.84 3.61
N SER A 425 -7.67 -8.73 3.11
CA SER A 425 -7.78 -7.47 3.84
C SER A 425 -9.24 -7.11 4.04
N LEU A 426 -9.57 -6.63 5.22
CA LEU A 426 -10.83 -5.97 5.52
C LEU A 426 -10.52 -4.50 5.78
N VAL A 427 -10.86 -3.64 4.82
CA VAL A 427 -10.58 -2.21 4.85
C VAL A 427 -11.83 -1.47 5.30
N TYR A 428 -11.69 -0.67 6.35
CA TYR A 428 -12.82 0.04 6.93
C TYR A 428 -13.01 1.41 6.29
N HIS A 429 -14.27 1.79 6.06
CA HIS A 429 -14.61 3.11 5.53
C HIS A 429 -14.65 4.12 6.68
N LYS A 430 -13.50 4.71 6.99
CA LYS A 430 -13.43 5.81 7.96
C LYS A 430 -14.17 7.03 7.41
N GLN A 431 -15.03 7.65 8.23
CA GLN A 431 -15.64 8.95 7.90
C GLN A 431 -14.60 10.07 8.06
N ASP A 432 -13.86 10.08 9.17
CA ASP A 432 -12.70 10.93 9.40
C ASP A 432 -11.44 10.06 9.50
N ARG A 433 -10.43 10.39 8.69
CA ARG A 433 -9.13 9.70 8.67
C ARG A 433 -8.40 9.82 10.01
N LYS A 434 -8.49 10.99 10.67
CA LYS A 434 -7.80 11.31 11.93
C LYS A 434 -8.47 10.63 13.14
N GLN A 435 -9.76 10.34 13.05
CA GLN A 435 -10.48 9.68 14.11
C GLN A 435 -9.92 8.25 14.32
N ARG A 436 -9.38 8.01 15.52
CA ARG A 436 -9.00 6.66 15.92
C ARG A 436 -10.27 5.81 16.02
N THR A 437 -10.31 4.71 15.29
CA THR A 437 -11.40 3.75 15.40
C THR A 437 -11.38 3.13 16.79
N CYS A 438 -12.44 3.33 17.59
CA CYS A 438 -12.62 2.65 18.88
C CYS A 438 -13.14 1.22 18.72
N HIS A 439 -13.41 0.79 17.48
CA HIS A 439 -14.02 -0.50 17.17
C HIS A 439 -12.98 -1.57 16.87
N ILE A 440 -13.25 -2.78 17.35
CA ILE A 440 -12.47 -3.96 17.02
C ILE A 440 -12.95 -4.46 15.65
N GLN A 441 -12.04 -4.47 14.67
CA GLN A 441 -12.29 -5.04 13.35
C GLN A 441 -11.88 -6.51 13.39
N THR A 442 -12.76 -7.40 12.96
CA THR A 442 -12.48 -8.84 12.97
C THR A 442 -13.05 -9.50 11.74
N PHE A 443 -12.34 -10.51 11.25
CA PHE A 443 -12.96 -11.49 10.39
C PHE A 443 -12.55 -12.89 10.83
N LEU A 444 -13.45 -13.83 10.54
CA LEU A 444 -13.23 -15.25 10.73
C LEU A 444 -13.04 -15.89 9.37
N LEU A 445 -11.97 -16.67 9.21
CA LEU A 445 -11.74 -17.53 8.05
C LEU A 445 -11.84 -18.98 8.51
N CYS A 446 -12.73 -19.73 7.87
CA CYS A 446 -12.97 -21.13 8.20
C CYS A 446 -13.07 -21.99 6.94
N ASP A 447 -12.65 -23.24 7.09
CA ASP A 447 -12.88 -24.28 6.11
C ASP A 447 -14.36 -24.70 6.16
N ILE A 448 -14.95 -25.03 5.02
CA ILE A 448 -16.30 -25.59 4.94
C ILE A 448 -16.22 -26.97 4.31
N ASN A 449 -16.97 -27.92 4.86
CA ASN A 449 -17.16 -29.18 4.20
C ASN A 449 -18.05 -29.00 2.96
N SER A 450 -17.48 -29.13 1.78
CA SER A 450 -18.14 -28.92 0.49
C SER A 450 -19.42 -29.76 0.31
N THR A 451 -19.47 -30.99 0.84
CA THR A 451 -20.62 -31.90 0.74
C THR A 451 -21.76 -31.59 1.71
N THR A 452 -21.45 -31.12 2.92
CA THR A 452 -22.47 -30.97 4.00
C THR A 452 -22.78 -29.51 4.32
N GLY A 453 -21.98 -28.56 3.83
CA GLY A 453 -22.07 -27.15 4.21
C GLY A 453 -21.71 -26.88 5.68
N LYS A 454 -21.30 -27.90 6.44
CA LYS A 454 -20.93 -27.73 7.86
C LYS A 454 -19.62 -26.97 7.98
N ILE A 455 -19.57 -26.09 8.98
CA ILE A 455 -18.37 -25.36 9.37
C ILE A 455 -17.31 -26.37 9.81
N GLY A 456 -16.17 -26.35 9.14
CA GLY A 456 -15.02 -27.19 9.39
C GLY A 456 -14.06 -26.57 10.40
N ALA A 457 -12.76 -26.76 10.15
CA ALA A 457 -11.72 -26.19 10.96
C ALA A 457 -11.65 -24.67 10.76
N ILE A 458 -11.56 -23.92 11.86
CA ILE A 458 -11.19 -22.51 11.76
C ILE A 458 -9.70 -22.42 11.42
N THR A 459 -9.46 -21.73 10.31
CA THR A 459 -8.17 -21.51 9.67
C THR A 459 -7.50 -20.30 10.30
N ALA A 460 -8.25 -19.21 10.51
CA ALA A 460 -7.77 -18.01 11.18
C ALA A 460 -8.90 -17.22 11.85
N ILE A 461 -8.59 -16.60 12.99
CA ILE A 461 -9.39 -15.53 13.58
C ILE A 461 -8.46 -14.33 13.73
N ILE A 462 -8.76 -13.26 13.01
CA ILE A 462 -7.87 -12.09 12.99
C ILE A 462 -8.59 -10.93 13.61
N ARG A 463 -8.00 -10.47 14.71
CA ARG A 463 -8.48 -9.34 15.48
C ARG A 463 -7.48 -8.21 15.31
N SER A 464 -7.92 -7.10 14.74
CA SER A 464 -7.20 -5.85 14.86
C SER A 464 -7.82 -5.03 15.98
N ARG A 465 -7.01 -4.70 17.00
CA ARG A 465 -7.44 -3.83 18.10
C ARG A 465 -7.34 -2.34 17.74
N ARG A 466 -6.60 -1.97 16.68
CA ARG A 466 -6.27 -0.58 16.33
C ARG A 466 -5.92 -0.47 14.83
N GLY A 467 -6.70 0.23 14.00
CA GLY A 467 -6.32 0.50 12.60
C GLY A 467 -7.48 0.75 11.64
N GLY A 468 -7.18 1.29 10.46
CA GLY A 468 -8.16 1.46 9.36
C GLY A 468 -8.41 0.20 8.53
N PHE A 469 -7.65 -0.87 8.78
CA PHE A 469 -7.82 -2.16 8.13
C PHE A 469 -7.27 -3.28 9.02
N THR A 470 -7.67 -4.51 8.71
CA THR A 470 -7.10 -5.75 9.25
C THR A 470 -6.74 -6.67 8.08
N TYR A 471 -5.66 -7.45 8.20
CA TYR A 471 -5.23 -8.33 7.12
C TYR A 471 -4.78 -9.71 7.62
N TRP A 472 -4.90 -10.70 6.74
CA TRP A 472 -4.28 -12.00 6.83
C TRP A 472 -3.39 -12.23 5.62
N ASN A 473 -2.32 -12.99 5.79
CA ASN A 473 -1.60 -13.60 4.69
C ASN A 473 -1.31 -15.07 5.00
N GLY A 474 -1.38 -15.93 4.00
CA GLY A 474 -1.03 -17.34 4.14
C GLY A 474 -1.31 -18.16 2.89
N SER A 475 -1.07 -19.45 2.99
CA SER A 475 -1.37 -20.41 1.92
C SER A 475 -2.59 -21.25 2.27
N LEU A 476 -3.58 -21.26 1.40
CA LEU A 476 -4.75 -22.13 1.50
C LEU A 476 -4.56 -23.32 0.57
N ARG A 477 -4.98 -24.51 1.03
CA ARG A 477 -4.91 -25.76 0.25
C ARG A 477 -6.21 -25.96 -0.53
N ASP A 478 -6.31 -27.05 -1.29
CA ASP A 478 -7.56 -27.45 -1.91
C ASP A 478 -8.68 -27.54 -0.86
N GLY A 479 -9.78 -26.81 -1.07
CA GLY A 479 -10.90 -26.75 -0.14
C GLY A 479 -11.85 -25.58 -0.36
N SER A 480 -13.02 -25.67 0.27
CA SER A 480 -14.00 -24.58 0.34
C SER A 480 -13.78 -23.78 1.61
N TYR A 481 -13.85 -22.45 1.49
CA TYR A 481 -13.58 -21.53 2.58
C TYR A 481 -14.70 -20.50 2.71
N MET A 482 -14.92 -20.04 3.93
CA MET A 482 -15.81 -18.93 4.25
C MET A 482 -15.13 -17.90 5.12
N LEU A 483 -15.34 -16.65 4.71
CA LEU A 483 -14.90 -15.43 5.38
C LEU A 483 -16.12 -14.70 5.92
N ILE A 484 -16.13 -14.42 7.23
CA ILE A 484 -17.20 -13.65 7.89
C ILE A 484 -16.58 -12.41 8.53
N PRO A 485 -16.78 -11.21 7.97
CA PRO A 485 -16.46 -9.95 8.63
C PRO A 485 -17.47 -9.65 9.73
N PHE A 486 -16.97 -9.30 10.92
CA PHE A 486 -17.82 -8.86 12.03
C PHE A 486 -17.08 -7.89 12.95
N SER A 487 -17.82 -7.27 13.86
CA SER A 487 -17.22 -6.45 14.91
C SER A 487 -17.93 -6.69 16.23
N THR A 488 -17.14 -6.82 17.29
CA THR A 488 -17.64 -7.04 18.65
C THR A 488 -18.07 -5.74 19.33
N SER A 489 -17.83 -4.58 18.71
CA SER A 489 -18.07 -3.27 19.31
C SER A 489 -19.48 -2.72 19.07
N PHE A 490 -20.27 -3.34 18.18
CA PHE A 490 -21.58 -2.80 17.78
C PHE A 490 -22.76 -3.41 18.53
N TRP A 491 -22.54 -4.46 19.31
CA TRP A 491 -23.62 -5.12 20.05
C TRP A 491 -23.89 -4.50 21.43
N SER A 492 -23.11 -3.48 21.85
CA SER A 492 -23.17 -2.91 23.20
C SER A 492 -23.63 -1.45 23.29
N ASN A 493 -23.76 -0.70 22.17
CA ASN A 493 -23.99 0.74 22.22
C ASN A 493 -25.38 1.16 21.70
N LYS A 494 -26.17 1.79 22.59
CA LYS A 494 -27.53 2.33 22.33
C LYS A 494 -27.58 3.63 21.50
N HIS A 495 -26.45 4.05 20.92
CA HIS A 495 -26.42 5.25 20.09
C HIS A 495 -26.46 4.87 18.62
N HIS A 496 -27.36 5.52 17.86
CA HIS A 496 -27.51 5.38 16.42
C HIS A 496 -26.19 5.64 15.69
N ILE A 497 -25.37 4.60 15.54
CA ILE A 497 -24.20 4.63 14.67
C ILE A 497 -24.72 4.36 13.27
N SER A 498 -24.63 5.37 12.41
CA SER A 498 -24.88 5.22 10.97
C SER A 498 -23.97 4.12 10.41
N SER A 499 -24.57 3.02 9.93
CA SER A 499 -24.10 2.18 8.82
C SER A 499 -22.58 2.22 8.57
N LEU A 500 -21.82 1.36 9.24
CA LEU A 500 -20.38 1.31 9.07
C LEU A 500 -20.00 0.34 7.94
N LYS A 501 -19.40 0.90 6.89
CA LYS A 501 -19.05 0.17 5.67
C LYS A 501 -17.62 -0.35 5.71
N TYR A 502 -17.38 -1.41 4.97
CA TYR A 502 -16.06 -1.98 4.75
C TYR A 502 -15.94 -2.47 3.31
N THR A 503 -14.71 -2.78 2.92
CA THR A 503 -14.38 -3.50 1.70
C THR A 503 -13.54 -4.71 2.05
N VAL A 504 -13.99 -5.89 1.61
CA VAL A 504 -13.17 -7.10 1.56
C VAL A 504 -12.32 -7.03 0.31
N VAL A 505 -11.00 -7.14 0.47
CA VAL A 505 -10.03 -7.18 -0.63
C VAL A 505 -9.26 -8.47 -0.51
N ILE A 506 -9.32 -9.32 -1.53
CA ILE A 506 -8.56 -10.57 -1.59
C ILE A 506 -7.60 -10.49 -2.76
N HIS A 507 -6.31 -10.61 -2.46
CA HIS A 507 -5.29 -10.84 -3.48
C HIS A 507 -4.88 -12.31 -3.45
N SER A 508 -4.82 -12.97 -4.60
CA SER A 508 -4.50 -14.40 -4.69
C SER A 508 -3.49 -14.68 -5.79
N SER A 509 -2.64 -15.70 -5.61
CA SER A 509 -1.70 -16.14 -6.66
C SER A 509 -2.37 -16.88 -7.81
N ASN A 510 -3.63 -17.29 -7.65
CA ASN A 510 -4.45 -17.98 -8.64
C ASN A 510 -5.83 -17.31 -8.74
N LEU A 511 -6.53 -17.56 -9.84
CA LEU A 511 -7.91 -17.12 -10.04
C LEU A 511 -8.81 -17.61 -8.89
N LEU A 512 -9.69 -16.73 -8.43
CA LEU A 512 -10.59 -16.96 -7.31
C LEU A 512 -11.99 -16.43 -7.61
N ASP A 513 -12.99 -17.29 -7.44
CA ASP A 513 -14.40 -16.93 -7.48
C ASP A 513 -14.90 -16.68 -6.06
N LEU A 514 -15.45 -15.49 -5.82
CA LEU A 514 -15.97 -15.05 -4.53
C LEU A 514 -17.49 -14.89 -4.62
N THR A 515 -18.22 -15.58 -3.76
CA THR A 515 -19.66 -15.40 -3.61
C THR A 515 -19.98 -14.74 -2.28
N HIS A 516 -20.70 -13.63 -2.33
CA HIS A 516 -21.25 -12.94 -1.18
C HIS A 516 -22.70 -13.37 -0.95
N ILE A 517 -23.04 -13.71 0.29
CA ILE A 517 -24.39 -14.09 0.74
C ILE A 517 -24.68 -13.41 2.07
N GLU A 518 -25.92 -12.96 2.26
CA GLU A 518 -26.45 -12.58 3.56
C GLU A 518 -26.97 -13.82 4.28
N GLU A 519 -26.33 -14.20 5.38
CA GLU A 519 -26.62 -15.40 6.16
C GLU A 519 -27.29 -15.06 7.50
N PRO A 520 -28.05 -15.98 8.12
CA PRO A 520 -28.60 -15.77 9.45
C PRO A 520 -27.51 -15.52 10.49
N VAL A 521 -27.78 -14.64 11.46
CA VAL A 521 -26.83 -14.29 12.54
C VAL A 521 -26.30 -15.50 13.32
N THR A 522 -27.09 -16.58 13.40
CA THR A 522 -26.74 -17.82 14.10
C THR A 522 -25.47 -18.46 13.53
N LEU A 523 -25.17 -18.23 12.25
CA LEU A 523 -23.96 -18.74 11.60
C LEU A 523 -22.68 -18.23 12.26
N LEU A 524 -22.64 -16.94 12.64
CA LEU A 524 -21.49 -16.38 13.37
C LEU A 524 -21.35 -17.02 14.75
N ALA A 525 -22.48 -17.23 15.46
CA ALA A 525 -22.46 -17.90 16.76
C ALA A 525 -21.93 -19.32 16.64
N ASP A 526 -22.39 -20.09 15.66
CA ASP A 526 -21.93 -21.45 15.39
C ASP A 526 -20.42 -21.49 15.08
N CYS A 527 -19.93 -20.55 14.28
CA CYS A 527 -18.51 -20.40 13.99
C CYS A 527 -17.69 -20.11 15.25
N LEU A 528 -18.13 -19.15 16.07
CA LEU A 528 -17.42 -18.78 17.30
C LEU A 528 -17.42 -19.91 18.33
N ILE A 529 -18.53 -20.65 18.45
CA ILE A 529 -18.61 -21.84 19.32
C ILE A 529 -17.64 -22.91 18.84
N ALA A 530 -17.62 -23.21 17.54
CA ALA A 530 -16.66 -24.15 16.95
C ALA A 530 -15.20 -23.72 17.20
N ALA A 531 -14.92 -22.41 17.18
CA ALA A 531 -13.61 -21.84 17.49
C ALA A 531 -13.16 -22.18 18.91
N VAL A 532 -14.05 -21.90 19.88
CA VAL A 532 -13.76 -22.06 21.30
C VAL A 532 -13.58 -23.54 21.61
N ILE A 533 -14.46 -24.43 21.12
CA ILE A 533 -14.36 -25.87 21.35
C ILE A 533 -13.02 -26.43 20.84
N LYS A 534 -12.55 -25.98 19.67
CA LYS A 534 -11.26 -26.41 19.10
C LYS A 534 -10.07 -25.92 19.93
N ASN A 535 -10.10 -24.67 20.41
CA ASN A 535 -9.04 -24.11 21.24
C ASN A 535 -9.00 -24.72 22.65
N CYS A 536 -10.15 -25.04 23.25
CA CYS A 536 -10.20 -25.75 24.54
C CYS A 536 -9.66 -27.19 24.46
N ARG A 537 -9.64 -27.80 23.26
CA ARG A 537 -9.05 -29.13 23.03
C ARG A 537 -7.53 -29.11 22.83
N LYS A 538 -6.89 -27.94 22.74
CA LYS A 538 -5.45 -27.80 22.89
C LYS A 538 -5.16 -27.43 24.35
N PRO A 539 -4.94 -28.39 25.27
CA PRO A 539 -4.42 -28.04 26.58
C PRO A 539 -3.07 -27.35 26.36
N ASN A 540 -2.84 -26.28 27.11
CA ASN A 540 -1.54 -25.63 27.23
C ASN A 540 -0.43 -26.67 27.38
N MET A 541 0.29 -26.97 26.30
CA MET A 541 1.64 -27.53 26.43
C MET A 541 2.54 -26.35 26.76
N VAL A 542 2.50 -25.98 28.04
CA VAL A 542 3.67 -25.40 28.71
C VAL A 542 4.71 -26.51 28.75
N ARG A 543 5.82 -26.31 28.03
CA ARG A 543 7.15 -26.64 28.50
C ARG A 543 8.17 -25.78 27.78
#